data_AF-A0A453FMW3-F1
#
_entry.id   AF-A0A453FMW3-F1
#
_cell.length_a   1.000
_cell.length_b   1.000
_cell.length_c   1.000
_cell.angle_alpha   90.00
_cell.angle_beta   90.00
_cell.angle_gamma   90.00
#
_symmetry.space_group_name_H-M   'P 1'
#
loop_
_entity.id
_entity.type
_entity.pdbx_description
1 polymer ?
#
loop_
_entity_poly.entity_id
_entity_poly.type
_entity_poly.pdbx_seq_one_letter_code
_entity_poly.pdbx_strand_id
1 'polypeptide(L)'
;SSRWDPLHGGLDYLLEKVGPDVAVEAMMSSTGHVFYGDLRSHERVSIPFSTFMHSCKSYLGGLNAADDSSKDKGIGEEPTCSEEMCSASLENSEQLYLAQVSILNTENKERCSLEVLKEDIQEPIFLKGRPFSSINFWMSRAHMRSSTHYDPHHNLLCVVAGCKKG
;
A
#
# COMPACT_ATOMS: atom_id res chain seq x y z
N SER A 1 -7.91 -13.20 12.46
CA SER A 1 -7.48 -12.03 11.68
C SER A 1 -6.94 -12.48 10.33
N SER A 2 -6.98 -11.63 9.30
CA SER A 2 -6.38 -11.92 7.99
C SER A 2 -4.85 -12.01 8.12
N ARG A 3 -4.19 -12.82 7.29
CA ARG A 3 -2.72 -12.88 7.23
C ARG A 3 -2.09 -11.54 6.82
N TRP A 4 -2.88 -10.68 6.17
CA TRP A 4 -2.42 -9.39 5.65
C TRP A 4 -2.80 -8.21 6.56
N ASP A 5 -3.21 -8.47 7.80
CA ASP A 5 -3.59 -7.43 8.76
C ASP A 5 -2.36 -6.63 9.23
N PRO A 6 -2.26 -5.32 8.91
CA PRO A 6 -1.10 -4.51 9.25
C PRO A 6 -0.85 -4.39 10.76
N LEU A 7 -1.89 -4.52 11.59
CA LEU A 7 -1.77 -4.41 13.06
C LEU A 7 -1.27 -5.70 13.72
N HIS A 8 -1.31 -6.83 13.00
CA HIS A 8 -0.98 -8.15 13.52
C HIS A 8 0.07 -8.86 12.66
N GLY A 9 1.16 -8.14 12.33
CA GLY A 9 2.31 -8.69 11.61
C GLY A 9 2.09 -8.90 10.10
N GLY A 10 0.97 -8.44 9.53
CA GLY A 10 0.66 -8.62 8.12
C GLY A 10 1.62 -7.92 7.17
N LEU A 11 2.23 -6.79 7.59
CA LEU A 11 3.26 -6.12 6.78
C LEU A 11 4.55 -6.95 6.70
N ASP A 12 4.94 -7.61 7.79
CA ASP A 12 6.08 -8.52 7.80
C ASP A 12 5.82 -9.74 6.93
N TYR A 13 4.63 -10.34 7.09
CA TYR A 13 4.21 -11.48 6.27
C TYR A 13 4.21 -11.16 4.78
N LEU A 14 3.63 -10.02 4.37
CA LEU A 14 3.62 -9.60 2.97
C LEU A 14 5.05 -9.40 2.44
N LEU A 15 5.92 -8.72 3.21
CA LEU A 15 7.30 -8.47 2.82
C LEU A 15 8.11 -9.78 2.68
N GLU A 16 7.95 -10.72 3.60
CA GLU A 16 8.61 -12.02 3.56
C GLU A 16 8.11 -12.86 2.38
N LYS A 17 6.79 -12.90 2.16
CA LYS A 17 6.16 -13.72 1.13
C LYS A 17 6.50 -13.23 -0.28
N VAL A 18 6.53 -11.91 -0.49
CA VAL A 18 6.86 -11.29 -1.79
C VAL A 18 8.36 -11.24 -2.01
N GLY A 19 9.13 -10.90 -0.99
CA GLY A 19 10.56 -10.64 -1.07
C GLY A 19 10.87 -9.13 -1.14
N PRO A 20 11.96 -8.67 -0.50
CA PRO A 20 12.25 -7.25 -0.32
C PRO A 20 12.64 -6.52 -1.61
N ASP A 21 13.29 -7.23 -2.54
CA ASP A 21 13.87 -6.66 -3.76
C ASP A 21 12.93 -6.73 -4.96
N VAL A 22 11.73 -7.30 -4.80
CA VAL A 22 10.73 -7.35 -5.88
C VAL A 22 10.33 -5.93 -6.26
N ALA A 23 10.55 -5.58 -7.52
CA ALA A 23 10.16 -4.29 -8.05
C ALA A 23 8.63 -4.20 -8.18
N VAL A 24 8.05 -3.13 -7.66
CA VAL A 24 6.64 -2.79 -7.81
C VAL A 24 6.49 -1.38 -8.37
N GLU A 25 5.49 -1.21 -9.24
CA GLU A 25 5.13 0.09 -9.79
C GLU A 25 4.25 0.83 -8.78
N ALA A 26 4.85 1.73 -8.01
CA ALA A 26 4.13 2.62 -7.11
C ALA A 26 3.68 3.88 -7.85
N MET A 27 2.54 4.40 -7.45
CA MET A 27 2.00 5.66 -7.97
C MET A 27 2.46 6.80 -7.08
N MET A 28 3.02 7.86 -7.68
CA MET A 28 3.40 9.08 -6.96
C MET A 28 2.30 10.14 -7.13
N SER A 29 1.81 10.69 -6.02
CA SER A 29 0.83 11.79 -6.03
C SER A 29 1.49 13.13 -5.74
N SER A 30 1.46 14.03 -6.71
CA SER A 30 1.93 15.42 -6.54
C SER A 30 1.14 16.24 -5.52
N THR A 31 -0.02 15.75 -5.08
CA THR A 31 -0.89 16.43 -4.10
C THR A 31 -1.05 15.66 -2.80
N GLY A 32 -0.33 14.55 -2.63
CA GLY A 32 -0.27 13.72 -1.41
C GLY A 32 -1.55 12.91 -1.13
N HIS A 33 -2.69 13.60 -0.95
CA HIS A 33 -3.90 13.01 -0.35
C HIS A 33 -5.06 12.78 -1.33
N VAL A 34 -4.91 13.23 -2.58
CA VAL A 34 -5.94 13.08 -3.61
C VAL A 34 -5.38 12.25 -4.76
N PHE A 35 -6.13 11.22 -5.13
CA PHE A 35 -5.94 10.40 -6.32
C PHE A 35 -7.02 10.78 -7.34
N TYR A 36 -6.58 11.20 -8.53
CA TYR A 36 -7.47 11.39 -9.67
C TYR A 36 -7.55 10.07 -10.44
N GLY A 37 -8.76 9.54 -10.64
CA GLY A 37 -9.06 8.24 -11.25
C GLY A 37 -8.50 8.02 -12.65
N ASP A 38 -7.88 9.05 -13.25
CA ASP A 38 -6.98 8.86 -14.38
C ASP A 38 -5.62 8.32 -13.91
N LEU A 39 -5.53 7.00 -13.79
CA LEU A 39 -4.26 6.30 -13.51
C LEU A 39 -3.17 6.57 -14.58
N ARG A 40 -3.53 7.08 -15.77
CA ARG A 40 -2.58 7.37 -16.86
C ARG A 40 -1.88 8.71 -16.68
N SER A 41 -2.48 9.63 -15.91
CA SER A 41 -1.87 10.94 -15.61
C SER A 41 -0.91 10.89 -14.43
N HIS A 42 -0.84 9.76 -13.73
CA HIS A 42 0.00 9.60 -12.55
C HIS A 42 1.39 9.10 -12.94
N GLU A 43 2.40 9.66 -12.29
CA GLU A 43 3.76 9.18 -12.40
C GLU A 43 3.88 7.81 -11.72
N ARG A 44 4.33 6.82 -12.48
CA ARG A 44 4.68 5.49 -11.98
C ARG A 44 6.17 5.43 -11.73
N VAL A 45 6.52 5.02 -10.53
CA VAL A 45 7.91 4.86 -10.12
C VAL A 45 8.10 3.42 -9.70
N SER A 46 9.08 2.77 -10.33
CA SER A 46 9.49 1.42 -9.95
C SER A 46 10.31 1.50 -8.66
N ILE A 47 9.83 0.84 -7.61
CA ILE A 47 10.50 0.81 -6.31
C ILE A 47 10.61 -0.63 -5.79
N PRO A 48 11.63 -0.95 -4.97
CA PRO A 48 11.62 -2.19 -4.20
C PRO A 48 10.39 -2.26 -3.30
N PHE A 49 9.76 -3.43 -3.22
CA PHE A 49 8.58 -3.66 -2.38
C PHE A 49 8.87 -3.35 -0.90
N SER A 50 10.10 -3.64 -0.45
CA SER A 50 10.58 -3.27 0.89
C SER A 50 10.48 -1.78 1.18
N THR A 51 10.80 -0.91 0.22
CA THR A 51 10.70 0.55 0.38
C THR A 51 9.28 0.97 0.76
N PHE A 52 8.27 0.44 0.05
CA PHE A 52 6.87 0.74 0.36
C PHE A 52 6.43 0.16 1.72
N MET A 53 6.81 -1.09 2.00
CA MET A 53 6.47 -1.77 3.25
C MET A 53 7.09 -1.07 4.48
N HIS A 54 8.34 -0.63 4.38
CA HIS A 54 9.02 0.13 5.44
C HIS A 54 8.34 1.48 5.67
N SER A 55 7.95 2.19 4.60
CA SER A 55 7.17 3.42 4.73
C SER A 55 5.87 3.19 5.52
N CYS A 56 5.15 2.11 5.21
CA CYS A 56 3.94 1.73 5.94
C CYS A 56 4.18 1.44 7.42
N LYS A 57 5.25 0.69 7.74
CA LYS A 57 5.65 0.40 9.12
C LYS A 57 6.02 1.65 9.90
N SER A 58 6.83 2.54 9.31
CA SER A 58 7.22 3.80 9.95
C SER A 58 6.02 4.67 10.28
N TYR A 59 5.03 4.73 9.40
CA TYR A 59 3.78 5.46 9.66
C TYR A 59 2.95 4.86 10.79
N LEU A 60 2.79 3.53 10.82
CA LEU A 60 2.10 2.85 11.91
C LEU A 60 2.83 3.02 13.25
N GLY A 61 4.16 2.95 13.26
CA GLY A 61 4.98 3.21 14.44
C GLY A 61 4.84 4.65 14.96
N GLY A 62 4.83 5.62 14.05
CA GLY A 62 4.61 7.04 14.38
C GLY A 62 3.22 7.32 14.96
N LEU A 63 2.17 6.67 14.44
CA LEU A 63 0.82 6.76 15.02
C LEU A 63 0.78 6.24 16.46
N ASN A 64 1.42 5.09 16.73
CA ASN A 64 1.45 4.52 18.07
C ASN A 64 2.23 5.40 19.06
N ALA A 65 3.33 6.02 18.63
CA ALA A 65 4.11 6.94 19.47
C ALA A 65 3.37 8.27 19.73
N ALA A 66 2.64 8.79 18.74
CA ALA A 66 1.82 9.99 18.89
C ALA A 66 0.63 9.77 19.84
N ASP A 67 0.03 8.58 19.83
CA ASP A 67 -1.08 8.24 20.72
C ASP A 67 -0.59 8.07 22.18
N ASP A 68 0.61 7.53 22.38
CA ASP A 68 1.22 7.32 23.71
C ASP A 68 1.77 8.63 24.33
N SER A 69 2.26 9.56 23.50
CA SER A 69 2.73 10.89 23.93
C SER A 69 1.60 11.87 24.33
N SER A 70 0.34 11.47 24.17
CA SER A 70 -0.80 12.23 24.71
C SER A 70 -0.93 12.16 26.24
N LYS A 71 -0.07 11.38 26.92
CA LYS A 71 -0.04 11.21 28.38
C LYS A 71 1.25 11.67 29.07
N ASP A 72 1.91 12.72 28.59
CA ASP A 72 2.75 13.50 29.51
C ASP A 72 2.98 14.91 28.99
N LYS A 73 2.36 15.92 29.63
CA LYS A 73 2.82 17.31 29.55
C LYS A 73 3.52 17.65 30.86
N GLY A 74 4.74 17.16 31.00
CA GLY A 74 5.75 17.69 31.90
C GLY A 74 6.70 18.62 31.13
N ILE A 75 6.87 19.85 31.60
CA ILE A 75 7.66 20.93 31.02
C ILE A 75 9.17 20.58 31.03
N GLY A 76 9.88 20.85 29.92
CA GLY A 76 11.31 21.22 29.98
C GLY A 76 12.25 20.68 28.88
N GLU A 77 12.66 21.60 27.99
CA GLU A 77 14.01 21.72 27.36
C GLU A 77 14.38 20.89 26.09
N GLU A 78 14.39 21.61 24.95
CA GLU A 78 15.27 21.42 23.76
C GLU A 78 16.75 21.73 24.10
N PRO A 79 17.79 21.43 23.27
CA PRO A 79 17.84 20.86 21.91
C PRO A 79 18.88 19.69 21.80
N THR A 80 19.11 19.00 20.66
CA THR A 80 20.11 19.37 19.62
C THR A 80 20.00 18.42 18.43
N CYS A 81 19.96 18.99 17.21
CA CYS A 81 19.98 18.28 15.93
C CYS A 81 21.26 17.46 15.71
N SER A 82 21.08 16.26 15.14
CA SER A 82 22.09 15.65 14.26
C SER A 82 21.36 15.08 13.04
N GLU A 83 21.17 15.94 12.04
CA GLU A 83 20.87 15.52 10.68
C GLU A 83 22.17 15.01 10.06
N GLU A 84 22.16 13.80 9.50
CA GLU A 84 22.71 13.58 8.16
C GLU A 84 22.34 12.19 7.63
N MET A 85 21.87 12.19 6.36
CA MET A 85 21.83 11.09 5.38
C MET A 85 20.60 10.20 5.16
N CYS A 86 19.46 10.36 5.86
CA CYS A 86 18.25 9.56 5.54
C CYS A 86 16.92 10.33 5.39
N SER A 87 16.92 11.66 5.45
CA SER A 87 15.68 12.45 5.46
C SER A 87 15.08 12.70 4.08
N ALA A 88 15.89 12.83 3.03
CA ALA A 88 15.39 13.19 1.70
C ALA A 88 14.57 12.08 0.99
N SER A 89 14.74 10.80 1.36
CA SER A 89 13.98 9.68 0.77
C SER A 89 12.62 9.43 1.45
N LEU A 90 12.44 9.91 2.67
CA LEU A 90 11.21 9.76 3.45
C LEU A 90 10.13 10.79 3.05
N GLU A 91 10.53 12.00 2.65
CA GLU A 91 9.61 13.07 2.22
C GLU A 91 8.72 12.64 1.03
N ASN A 92 9.29 11.98 0.01
CA ASN A 92 8.51 11.47 -1.13
C ASN A 92 7.70 10.20 -0.80
N SER A 93 8.01 9.52 0.30
CA SER A 93 7.33 8.29 0.69
C SER A 93 5.90 8.54 1.18
N GLU A 94 5.57 9.79 1.55
CA GLU A 94 4.21 10.20 1.90
C GLU A 94 3.26 10.21 0.70
N GLN A 95 3.81 10.36 -0.50
CA GLN A 95 3.08 10.55 -1.75
C GLN A 95 2.89 9.25 -2.54
N LEU A 96 3.46 8.14 -2.04
CA LEU A 96 3.41 6.84 -2.71
C LEU A 96 2.22 6.02 -2.24
N TYR A 97 1.56 5.38 -3.21
CA TYR A 97 0.58 4.33 -2.95
C TYR A 97 0.68 3.25 -4.03
N LEU A 98 0.25 2.04 -3.69
CA LEU A 98 0.15 0.95 -4.64
C LEU A 98 -1.28 0.93 -5.21
N ALA A 99 -1.39 1.01 -6.53
CA ALA A 99 -2.64 0.83 -7.24
C ALA A 99 -2.44 -0.03 -8.47
N GLN A 100 -3.35 -1.00 -8.65
CA GLN A 100 -3.30 -1.95 -9.75
C GLN A 100 -1.97 -2.72 -9.85
N VAL A 101 -1.35 -3.05 -8.71
CA VAL A 101 -0.17 -3.93 -8.73
C VAL A 101 -0.64 -5.37 -8.93
N SER A 102 -0.19 -6.01 -10.00
CA SER A 102 -0.78 -7.27 -10.47
C SER A 102 -0.37 -8.47 -9.62
N ILE A 103 -1.37 -9.20 -9.10
CA ILE A 103 -1.23 -10.55 -8.54
C ILE A 103 -1.54 -11.59 -9.63
N LEU A 104 -2.54 -11.31 -10.46
CA LEU A 104 -2.90 -12.15 -11.61
C LEU A 104 -3.29 -11.25 -12.77
N ASN A 105 -2.81 -11.56 -13.96
CA ASN A 105 -3.27 -10.96 -15.20
C ASN A 105 -3.23 -12.01 -16.31
N THR A 106 -4.38 -12.34 -16.88
CA THR A 106 -4.49 -13.38 -17.91
C THR A 106 -3.97 -12.93 -19.28
N GLU A 107 -3.97 -11.62 -19.54
CA GLU A 107 -3.49 -11.04 -20.80
C GLU A 107 -1.98 -10.79 -20.77
N ASN A 108 -1.41 -10.52 -19.59
CA ASN A 108 0.01 -10.21 -19.43
C ASN A 108 0.58 -10.84 -18.15
N LYS A 109 0.98 -12.11 -18.24
CA LYS A 109 1.52 -12.87 -17.12
C LYS A 109 2.88 -12.36 -16.63
N GLU A 110 3.70 -11.79 -17.53
CA GLU A 110 5.06 -11.32 -17.22
C GLU A 110 5.09 -10.12 -16.26
N ARG A 111 3.95 -9.46 -16.00
CA ARG A 111 3.85 -8.28 -15.13
C ARG A 111 3.28 -8.56 -13.73
N CYS A 112 3.17 -9.81 -13.31
CA CYS A 112 2.58 -10.16 -12.00
C CYS A 112 3.64 -10.20 -10.89
N SER A 113 4.18 -9.04 -10.49
CA SER A 113 5.20 -8.95 -9.44
C SER A 113 4.74 -9.52 -8.08
N LEU A 114 3.43 -9.63 -7.86
CA LEU A 114 2.86 -10.16 -6.62
C LEU A 114 2.18 -11.53 -6.80
N GLU A 115 2.53 -12.31 -7.83
CA GLU A 115 1.87 -13.60 -8.13
C GLU A 115 1.87 -14.57 -6.94
N VAL A 116 2.94 -14.56 -6.14
CA VAL A 116 3.07 -15.40 -4.94
C VAL A 116 1.95 -15.19 -3.90
N LEU A 117 1.32 -14.01 -3.89
CA LEU A 117 0.19 -13.71 -3.01
C LEU A 117 -1.11 -14.38 -3.44
N LYS A 118 -1.18 -14.93 -4.65
CA LYS A 118 -2.35 -15.67 -5.14
C LYS A 118 -2.69 -16.86 -4.24
N GLU A 119 -1.69 -17.47 -3.59
CA GLU A 119 -1.85 -18.59 -2.66
C GLU A 119 -2.71 -18.25 -1.44
N ASP A 120 -2.81 -16.98 -1.06
CA ASP A 120 -3.63 -16.53 0.07
C ASP A 120 -5.08 -16.21 -0.33
N ILE A 121 -5.37 -16.13 -1.63
CA ILE A 121 -6.67 -15.68 -2.13
C ILE A 121 -7.57 -16.89 -2.36
N GLN A 122 -8.63 -16.98 -1.55
CA GLN A 122 -9.70 -17.94 -1.77
C GLN A 122 -10.73 -17.35 -2.75
N GLU A 123 -11.05 -18.11 -3.79
CA GLU A 123 -12.07 -17.72 -4.77
C GLU A 123 -13.45 -17.60 -4.10
N PRO A 124 -14.12 -16.44 -4.19
CA PRO A 124 -15.46 -16.28 -3.63
C PRO A 124 -16.46 -17.21 -4.31
N ILE A 125 -17.32 -17.87 -3.53
CA ILE A 125 -18.23 -18.91 -4.02
C ILE A 125 -19.14 -18.43 -5.16
N PHE A 126 -19.58 -17.17 -5.14
CA PHE A 126 -20.44 -16.61 -6.19
C PHE A 126 -19.71 -16.32 -7.52
N LEU A 127 -18.37 -16.34 -7.50
CA LEU A 127 -17.53 -16.25 -8.69
C LEU A 127 -17.10 -17.61 -9.22
N LYS A 128 -17.44 -18.70 -8.51
CA LYS A 128 -17.01 -20.06 -8.83
C LYS A 128 -17.22 -20.41 -10.30
N GLY A 129 -16.13 -20.72 -10.99
CA GLY A 129 -16.14 -21.14 -12.39
C GLY A 129 -16.25 -19.99 -13.40
N ARG A 130 -16.20 -18.73 -12.94
CA ARG A 130 -16.06 -17.56 -13.81
C ARG A 130 -14.57 -17.23 -13.95
N PRO A 131 -14.06 -16.99 -15.17
CA PRO A 131 -12.67 -16.63 -15.35
C PRO A 131 -12.39 -15.22 -14.79
N PHE A 132 -11.31 -15.09 -14.02
CA PHE A 132 -10.76 -13.78 -13.65
C PHE A 132 -9.88 -13.25 -14.77
N SER A 133 -10.14 -12.03 -15.24
CA SER A 133 -9.21 -11.34 -16.14
C SER A 133 -7.97 -10.85 -15.39
N SER A 134 -8.16 -10.34 -14.18
CA SER A 134 -7.07 -9.88 -13.31
C SER A 134 -7.43 -9.94 -11.83
N ILE A 135 -6.38 -9.98 -10.99
CA ILE A 135 -6.44 -9.74 -9.54
C ILE A 135 -5.38 -8.69 -9.24
N ASN A 136 -5.79 -7.60 -8.61
CA ASN A 136 -4.96 -6.42 -8.41
C ASN A 136 -4.86 -6.07 -6.92
N PHE A 137 -3.66 -5.74 -6.49
CA PHE A 137 -3.36 -5.27 -5.15
C PHE A 137 -3.43 -3.74 -5.09
N TRP A 138 -4.07 -3.25 -4.04
CA TRP A 138 -4.20 -1.83 -3.73
C TRP A 138 -3.83 -1.61 -2.28
N MET A 139 -2.97 -0.64 -2.02
CA MET A 139 -2.57 -0.30 -0.66
C MET A 139 -2.14 1.15 -0.60
N SER A 140 -2.57 1.83 0.46
CA SER A 140 -2.01 3.12 0.83
C SER A 140 -1.63 3.09 2.30
N ARG A 141 -0.57 3.82 2.62
CA ARG A 141 -0.10 4.05 3.98
C ARG A 141 -1.07 4.91 4.79
N ALA A 142 -1.74 5.85 4.13
CA ALA A 142 -2.61 6.85 4.77
C ALA A 142 -3.96 6.94 4.09
N HIS A 143 -4.83 7.81 4.61
CA HIS A 143 -6.11 8.10 3.97
C HIS A 143 -5.88 8.70 2.59
N MET A 144 -6.45 8.06 1.57
CA MET A 144 -6.41 8.51 0.18
C MET A 144 -7.82 8.65 -0.36
N ARG A 145 -8.04 9.70 -1.16
CA ARG A 145 -9.31 9.93 -1.83
C ARG A 145 -9.20 9.58 -3.30
N SER A 146 -9.94 8.58 -3.78
CA SER A 146 -10.03 8.29 -5.22
C SER A 146 -11.13 9.10 -5.89
N SER A 147 -10.88 9.59 -7.11
CA SER A 147 -11.98 10.13 -7.90
C SER A 147 -12.93 9.04 -8.39
N THR A 148 -14.17 9.43 -8.64
CA THR A 148 -15.17 8.59 -9.28
C THR A 148 -14.72 8.23 -10.69
N HIS A 149 -14.79 6.95 -11.03
CA HIS A 149 -14.54 6.40 -12.36
C HIS A 149 -15.35 5.11 -12.53
N TYR A 150 -15.40 4.61 -13.77
CA TYR A 150 -16.00 3.32 -14.10
C TYR A 150 -14.97 2.45 -14.81
N ASP A 151 -15.04 1.15 -14.56
CA ASP A 151 -14.17 0.16 -15.18
C ASP A 151 -14.85 -0.52 -16.37
N PRO A 152 -14.08 -0.97 -17.37
CA PRO A 152 -14.62 -1.75 -18.49
C PRO A 152 -15.05 -3.17 -18.09
N HIS A 153 -14.64 -3.66 -16.92
CA HIS A 153 -14.98 -4.97 -16.38
C HIS A 153 -15.87 -4.87 -15.14
N HIS A 154 -16.64 -5.93 -14.88
CA HIS A 154 -17.26 -6.11 -13.56
C HIS A 154 -16.17 -6.34 -12.51
N ASN A 155 -16.19 -5.55 -11.45
CA ASN A 155 -15.18 -5.59 -10.39
C ASN A 155 -15.76 -6.05 -9.06
N LEU A 156 -14.99 -6.89 -8.36
CA LEU A 156 -15.19 -7.18 -6.95
C LEU A 156 -14.09 -6.49 -6.15
N LEU A 157 -14.47 -5.57 -5.27
CA LEU A 157 -13.56 -4.98 -4.31
C LEU A 157 -13.59 -5.78 -3.01
N CYS A 158 -12.44 -6.30 -2.59
CA CYS A 158 -12.25 -6.94 -1.29
C CYS A 158 -11.39 -6.04 -0.40
N VAL A 159 -11.96 -5.55 0.70
CA VAL A 159 -11.20 -4.80 1.72
C VAL A 159 -10.65 -5.79 2.73
N VAL A 160 -9.33 -5.99 2.74
CA VAL A 160 -8.66 -6.94 3.62
C VAL A 160 -8.33 -6.33 4.99
N ALA A 161 -7.93 -5.06 5.01
CA ALA A 161 -7.66 -4.28 6.21
C ALA A 161 -8.01 -2.81 5.99
N GLY A 162 -8.36 -2.10 7.07
CA GLY A 162 -8.79 -0.70 7.02
C GLY A 162 -10.25 -0.52 6.60
N CYS A 163 -10.58 0.66 6.09
CA CYS A 163 -11.93 0.99 5.62
C CYS A 163 -11.90 1.78 4.32
N LYS A 164 -12.84 1.50 3.42
CA LYS A 164 -13.10 2.33 2.24
C LYS A 164 -14.51 2.91 2.34
N LYS A 165 -14.62 4.22 2.18
CA LYS A 165 -15.90 4.94 2.15
C LYS A 165 -16.29 5.20 0.69
N GLY A 166 -17.55 4.92 0.37
CA GLY A 166 -18.17 5.22 -0.93
C GLY A 166 -18.88 6.56 -0.93
#